data_AF-A0A9D4CQD5-F1
#
_entry.id   AF-A0A9D4CQD5-F1
#
_cell.length_a   1.000
_cell.length_b   1.000
_cell.length_c   1.000
_cell.angle_alpha   90.00
_cell.angle_beta   90.00
_cell.angle_gamma   90.00
#
_symmetry.space_group_name_H-M   'P 1'
#
loop_
_entity.id
_entity.type
_entity.pdbx_description
1 polymer ?
#
loop_
_entity_poly.entity_id
_entity_poly.type
_entity_poly.pdbx_seq_one_letter_code
_entity_poly.pdbx_strand_id
1 'polypeptide(L)' 'MVYSKYDFGLKRRKRSMSVSSASKKFGVPRMTLSDRINGKVALDAKMGVDTALTTDEEAALVSYIGYMANRGFPLSIQQ' A
#
# COMPACT_ATOMS: atom_id res chain seq x y z
N MET A 1 3.37 -2.14 -7.25
CA MET A 1 2.61 -1.16 -6.44
C MET A 1 1.48 -0.54 -7.26
N VAL A 2 0.37 -1.25 -7.48
CA VAL A 2 -0.65 -0.85 -8.49
C VAL A 2 -1.84 -0.07 -7.88
N TYR A 3 -2.03 -0.09 -6.55
CA TYR A 3 -3.29 0.36 -5.96
C TYR A 3 -3.29 1.71 -5.20
N SER A 4 -2.14 2.39 -5.08
CA SER A 4 -2.02 3.70 -4.42
C SER A 4 -2.83 4.82 -5.10
N LYS A 5 -3.05 4.73 -6.42
CA LYS A 5 -3.82 5.73 -7.19
C LYS A 5 -5.31 5.75 -6.84
N TYR A 6 -5.90 4.62 -6.42
CA TYR A 6 -7.35 4.48 -6.25
C TYR A 6 -7.86 5.02 -4.91
N ASP A 7 -7.03 5.00 -3.87
CA ASP A 7 -7.41 5.49 -2.54
C ASP A 7 -7.42 7.03 -2.47
N PHE A 8 -6.54 7.64 -3.26
CA PHE A 8 -6.46 9.08 -3.43
C PHE A 8 -7.74 9.69 -4.06
N GLY A 9 -8.41 8.94 -4.94
CA GLY A 9 -9.62 9.40 -5.63
C GLY A 9 -10.83 9.56 -4.71
N LEU A 10 -10.93 8.72 -3.67
CA LEU A 10 -12.06 8.77 -2.73
C LEU A 10 -11.88 9.87 -1.68
N LYS A 11 -10.69 10.00 -1.08
CA LYS A 11 -10.34 11.09 -0.14
C LYS A 11 -10.46 12.48 -0.78
N ARG A 12 -10.37 12.61 -2.12
CA ARG A 12 -10.43 13.88 -2.86
C ARG A 12 -11.77 14.20 -3.53
N ARG A 13 -12.78 13.34 -3.44
CA ARG A 13 -14.11 13.64 -3.99
C ARG A 13 -14.74 14.76 -3.15
N LYS A 14 -14.89 15.95 -3.72
CA LYS A 14 -15.76 17.01 -3.13
C LYS A 14 -17.19 16.46 -3.04
N ARG A 15 -17.90 16.68 -1.91
CA ARG A 15 -19.28 16.19 -1.68
C ARG A 15 -20.24 16.49 -2.84
N SER A 16 -20.01 17.58 -3.58
CA SER A 16 -20.80 18.01 -4.75
C SER A 16 -20.52 17.24 -6.05
N MET A 17 -19.49 16.39 -6.11
CA MET A 17 -19.12 15.66 -7.32
C MET A 17 -19.89 14.34 -7.42
N SER A 18 -20.46 14.02 -8.58
CA SER A 18 -21.09 12.71 -8.81
C SER A 18 -20.05 11.58 -8.89
N VAL A 19 -20.43 10.34 -8.59
CA VAL A 19 -19.56 9.16 -8.70
C VAL A 19 -19.07 8.96 -10.14
N SER A 20 -19.90 9.29 -11.14
CA SER A 20 -19.54 9.23 -12.56
C SER A 20 -18.45 10.24 -12.94
N SER A 21 -18.60 11.49 -12.49
CA SER A 21 -17.61 12.55 -12.70
C SER A 21 -16.28 12.22 -12.02
N ALA A 22 -16.33 11.68 -10.79
CA ALA A 22 -15.15 11.25 -10.05
C ALA A 22 -14.45 10.06 -10.73
N SER A 23 -15.22 9.08 -11.23
CA SER A 23 -14.69 7.92 -11.97
C SER A 23 -13.86 8.35 -13.18
N LYS A 24 -14.39 9.25 -14.00
CA LYS A 24 -13.67 9.81 -15.17
C LYS A 24 -12.45 10.62 -14.76
N LYS A 25 -12.58 11.47 -13.73
CA LYS A 25 -11.51 12.37 -13.29
C LYS A 25 -10.32 11.62 -12.69
N PHE A 26 -10.56 10.54 -11.96
CA PHE A 26 -9.52 9.81 -11.24
C PHE A 26 -9.14 8.48 -11.91
N GLY A 27 -9.77 8.12 -13.04
CA GLY A 27 -9.50 6.87 -13.76
C GLY A 27 -9.84 5.62 -12.95
N VAL A 28 -10.82 5.71 -12.04
CA VAL A 28 -11.25 4.62 -11.16
C VAL A 28 -12.59 4.08 -11.66
N PRO A 29 -12.76 2.75 -11.83
CA PRO A 29 -14.05 2.18 -12.21
C PRO A 29 -15.18 2.62 -11.28
N ARG A 30 -16.35 2.94 -11.86
CA ARG A 30 -17.52 3.44 -11.11
C ARG A 30 -17.93 2.49 -9.99
N MET A 31 -17.93 1.18 -10.24
CA MET A 31 -18.29 0.17 -9.23
C MET A 31 -17.32 0.20 -8.06
N THR A 32 -16.01 0.14 -8.32
CA THR A 32 -14.97 0.23 -7.29
C THR A 32 -15.10 1.50 -6.44
N LEU A 33 -15.39 2.64 -7.08
CA LEU A 33 -15.60 3.89 -6.38
C LEU A 33 -16.88 3.85 -5.51
N SER A 34 -17.95 3.25 -6.02
CA SER A 34 -19.21 3.09 -5.29
C SER A 34 -19.08 2.16 -4.08
N ASP A 35 -18.38 1.03 -4.23
CA ASP A 35 -18.20 0.05 -3.14
C ASP A 35 -17.37 0.65 -2.00
N ARG A 36 -16.36 1.45 -2.32
CA ARG A 36 -15.58 2.23 -1.34
C ARG A 36 -16.40 3.33 -0.66
N ILE A 37 -17.25 4.06 -1.40
CA ILE A 37 -18.15 5.09 -0.81
C ILE A 37 -19.15 4.45 0.15
N ASN A 38 -19.70 3.30 -0.24
CA ASN A 38 -20.71 2.58 0.53
C ASN A 38 -20.09 1.75 1.68
N GLY A 39 -18.78 1.86 1.92
CA GLY A 39 -18.09 1.19 3.02
C GLY A 39 -17.94 -0.32 2.86
N LYS A 40 -18.21 -0.89 1.69
CA LYS A 40 -18.03 -2.34 1.43
C LYS A 40 -16.56 -2.74 1.38
N VAL A 41 -15.67 -1.78 1.12
CA VAL A 41 -14.22 -1.96 1.10
C VAL A 41 -13.60 -0.94 2.06
N ALA A 42 -12.86 -1.43 3.04
CA ALA A 42 -12.11 -0.55 3.94
C ALA A 42 -11.05 0.24 3.17
N LEU A 43 -11.00 1.56 3.40
CA LEU A 43 -10.11 2.46 2.66
C LEU A 43 -8.64 2.25 3.07
N ASP A 44 -8.42 2.07 4.36
CA ASP A 44 -7.10 1.85 4.92
C ASP A 44 -6.78 0.33 5.04
N ALA A 45 -7.43 -0.51 4.23
CA ALA A 45 -7.14 -1.94 4.21
C ALA A 45 -5.67 -2.17 3.79
N LYS A 46 -4.90 -2.83 4.66
CA LYS A 46 -3.56 -3.31 4.32
C LYS A 46 -3.69 -4.32 3.18
N MET A 47 -2.92 -4.12 2.12
CA MET A 47 -2.93 -5.01 0.98
C MET A 47 -1.99 -6.19 1.22
N GLY A 48 -2.49 -7.40 1.06
CA GLY A 48 -1.72 -8.63 1.19
C GLY A 48 -1.79 -9.25 2.59
N VAL A 49 -1.09 -10.38 2.75
CA VAL A 49 -0.93 -11.06 4.04
C VAL A 49 -0.08 -10.18 4.95
N ASP A 50 -0.26 -10.33 6.26
CA ASP A 50 0.59 -9.64 7.21
C ASP A 50 2.06 -9.99 7.04
N THR A 51 2.90 -9.02 7.40
CA THR A 51 4.35 -9.20 7.39
C THR A 51 4.70 -10.25 8.43
N ALA A 52 5.54 -11.21 8.07
CA ALA A 52 6.00 -12.24 9.01
C ALA A 52 6.86 -11.65 10.13
N LEU A 53 7.46 -10.48 9.87
CA LEU A 53 8.31 -9.74 10.80
C LEU A 53 7.58 -8.51 11.33
N THR A 54 7.89 -8.17 12.57
CA THR A 54 7.56 -6.88 13.18
C THR A 54 8.41 -5.77 12.55
N THR A 55 7.98 -4.51 12.72
CA THR A 55 8.71 -3.34 12.20
C THR A 55 10.14 -3.26 12.74
N ASP A 56 10.33 -3.70 13.98
CA ASP A 56 11.62 -3.64 14.67
C ASP A 56 12.57 -4.72 14.13
N GLU A 57 12.04 -5.92 13.86
CA GLU A 57 12.78 -7.01 13.20
C GLU A 57 13.16 -6.64 11.77
N GLU A 58 12.25 -6.02 11.01
CA GLU A 58 12.55 -5.53 9.66
C GLU A 58 13.66 -4.47 9.70
N ALA A 59 13.63 -3.54 10.66
CA ALA A 59 14.66 -2.52 10.81
C ALA A 59 16.03 -3.13 11.15
N ALA A 60 16.06 -4.12 12.05
CA ALA A 60 17.28 -4.85 12.41
C ALA A 60 17.86 -5.59 11.20
N LEU A 61 17.01 -6.26 10.41
CA LEU A 61 17.39 -6.98 9.20
C LEU A 61 18.01 -6.02 8.15
N VAL A 62 17.36 -4.89 7.89
CA VAL A 62 17.85 -3.88 6.94
C VAL A 62 19.20 -3.32 7.37
N SER A 63 19.35 -3.00 8.66
CA SER A 63 20.61 -2.52 9.22
C SER A 63 21.72 -3.55 9.05
N TYR A 64 21.43 -4.82 9.33
CA TYR A 64 22.39 -5.92 9.18
C TYR A 64 22.82 -6.12 7.73
N ILE A 65 21.87 -6.12 6.78
CA ILE A 65 22.15 -6.22 5.34
C ILE A 65 23.03 -5.05 4.89
N GLY A 66 22.70 -3.81 5.29
CA GLY A 66 23.47 -2.63 4.95
C GLY A 66 24.89 -2.66 5.54
N TYR A 67 25.03 -3.12 6.78
CA TYR A 67 26.32 -3.32 7.43
C TYR A 67 27.20 -4.32 6.67
N MET A 68 26.62 -5.44 6.23
CA MET A 68 27.36 -6.48 5.48
C MET A 68 27.75 -5.99 4.08
N ALA A 69 26.83 -5.33 3.37
CA ALA A 69 27.09 -4.78 2.03
C ALA A 69 28.27 -3.80 2.04
N ASN A 70 28.37 -2.96 3.07
CA ASN A 70 29.48 -2.02 3.23
C ASN A 70 30.83 -2.71 3.53
N ARG A 71 30.80 -3.90 4.14
CA ARG A 71 32.02 -4.62 4.56
C ARG A 71 32.47 -5.70 3.58
N GLY A 72 31.73 -5.94 2.50
CA GLY A 72 32.10 -6.86 1.43
C GLY A 72 32.07 -8.35 1.81
N PHE A 73 31.45 -8.72 2.93
CA PHE A 73 31.40 -10.10 3.40
C PHE A 73 30.11 -10.81 2.93
N PRO A 74 30.21 -12.05 2.41
CA PRO A 74 29.04 -12.87 2.07
C PRO A 74 28.39 -13.45 3.34
N LEU A 75 27.06 -13.56 3.32
CA LEU A 75 26.26 -14.26 4.33
C LEU A 75 26.71 -15.73 4.42
N SER A 76 27.59 -16.07 5.37
CA SER A 76 27.74 -17.47 5.74
C SER A 76 26.55 -17.85 6.61
N ILE A 77 25.56 -18.49 6.01
CA ILE A 77 24.54 -19.23 6.77
C ILE A 77 25.31 -20.35 7.47
N GLN A 78 25.60 -20.21 8.75
CA GLN A 78 25.97 -21.38 9.56
C GLN A 78 24.67 -22.15 9.80
N GLN A 79 24.56 -23.30 9.12
CA GLN A 79 23.57 -24.34 9.39
C GLN A 79 23.85 -25.03 10.72
#